data_AF-A0A381V847-F1
#
_entry.id   AF-A0A381V847-F1
#
_cell.length_a   1.000
_cell.length_b   1.000
_cell.length_c   1.000
_cell.angle_alpha   90.00
_cell.angle_beta   90.00
_cell.angle_gamma   90.00
#
_symmetry.space_group_name_H-M   'P 1'
#
loop_
_entity.id
_entity.type
_entity.pdbx_description
1 polymer ?
#
loop_
_entity_poly.entity_id
_entity_poly.type
_entity_poly.pdbx_seq_one_letter_code
_entity_poly.pdbx_strand_id
1 'polypeptide(L)'
;MNKLVLILVTTASVCFAAVSLQDIQYNVKSNGIVISLDFSAPIHENRIIGWKSDKGTFYLSLSNVARSKDKISDSIFQEPLEQIVINEFPENLQLAFHLNCRIQGYKIINSYSLSRATIII
;
A
#
# COMPACT_ATOMS: atom_id res chain seq x y z
N MET A 1 13.90 -9.38 57.42
CA MET A 1 13.11 -8.32 56.76
C MET A 1 13.54 -8.24 55.30
N ASN A 2 12.87 -8.97 54.42
CA ASN A 2 13.25 -9.01 53.01
C ASN A 2 12.48 -7.91 52.27
N LYS A 3 13.19 -6.90 51.76
CA LYS A 3 12.61 -5.84 50.93
C LYS A 3 12.36 -6.41 49.54
N LEU A 4 11.10 -6.62 49.19
CA LEU A 4 10.64 -6.91 47.84
C LEU A 4 10.83 -5.66 46.98
N VAL A 5 11.70 -5.73 45.98
CA VAL A 5 11.86 -4.70 44.95
C VAL A 5 10.94 -5.08 43.79
N LEU A 6 9.90 -4.28 43.56
CA LEU A 6 9.00 -4.42 42.43
C LEU A 6 9.60 -3.65 41.23
N ILE A 7 10.10 -4.37 40.22
CA ILE A 7 10.54 -3.74 38.96
C ILE A 7 9.32 -3.62 38.06
N LEU A 8 8.80 -2.40 37.91
CA LEU A 8 7.72 -2.10 37.00
C LEU A 8 8.29 -2.00 35.57
N VAL A 9 8.13 -3.06 34.78
CA VAL A 9 8.46 -3.04 33.34
C VAL A 9 7.27 -2.43 32.60
N THR A 10 7.30 -1.12 32.36
CA THR A 10 6.32 -0.47 31.49
C THR A 10 6.73 -0.72 30.04
N THR A 11 5.98 -1.57 29.34
CA THR A 11 6.05 -1.65 27.88
C THR A 11 5.56 -0.32 27.32
N ALA A 12 6.48 0.59 27.00
CA ALA A 12 6.15 1.78 26.23
C ALA A 12 5.69 1.30 24.85
N SER A 13 4.38 1.32 24.62
CA SER A 13 3.83 1.15 23.28
C SER A 13 4.32 2.34 22.46
N VAL A 14 5.34 2.10 21.62
CA VAL A 14 5.81 3.10 20.68
C VAL A 14 4.69 3.27 19.67
N CYS A 15 3.88 4.31 19.87
CA CYS A 15 2.85 4.70 18.94
C CYS A 15 3.56 5.28 17.71
N PHE A 16 4.01 4.41 16.81
CA PHE A 16 4.44 4.84 15.48
C PHE A 16 3.20 5.47 14.83
N ALA A 17 3.26 6.76 14.52
CA ALA A 17 2.23 7.39 13.71
C ALA A 17 2.11 6.56 12.43
N ALA A 18 0.96 5.91 12.24
CA ALA A 18 0.73 5.03 11.11
C ALA A 18 0.86 5.84 9.82
N VAL A 19 1.72 5.40 8.90
CA VAL A 19 1.76 5.97 7.55
C VAL A 19 0.43 5.67 6.89
N SER A 20 -0.14 6.63 6.16
CA SER A 20 -1.43 6.47 5.48
C SER A 20 -1.26 6.51 3.96
N LEU A 21 -2.02 5.70 3.25
CA LEU A 21 -2.22 5.80 1.81
C LEU A 21 -3.21 6.94 1.55
N GLN A 22 -2.73 8.02 0.94
CA GLN A 22 -3.47 9.25 0.68
C GLN A 22 -4.20 9.23 -0.66
N ASP A 23 -3.53 8.72 -1.70
CA ASP A 23 -4.11 8.73 -3.04
C ASP A 23 -3.62 7.56 -3.89
N ILE A 24 -4.43 7.20 -4.88
CA ILE A 24 -4.13 6.19 -5.88
C ILE A 24 -4.42 6.80 -7.26
N GLN A 25 -3.37 7.02 -8.04
CA GLN A 25 -3.47 7.54 -9.40
C GLN A 25 -3.24 6.42 -10.39
N TYR A 26 -4.12 6.32 -11.38
CA TYR A 26 -4.06 5.31 -12.43
C TYR A 26 -3.91 5.98 -13.80
N ASN A 27 -2.93 5.54 -14.59
CA ASN A 27 -2.66 6.11 -15.90
C ASN A 27 -2.31 5.02 -16.92
N VAL A 28 -3.09 4.96 -18.00
CA VAL A 28 -2.88 4.01 -19.10
C VAL A 28 -1.95 4.63 -20.12
N LYS A 29 -0.87 3.91 -20.45
CA LYS A 29 0.08 4.26 -21.51
C LYS A 29 0.02 3.22 -22.63
N SER A 30 0.62 3.54 -23.78
CA SER A 30 0.66 2.63 -24.94
C SER A 30 1.41 1.32 -24.67
N ASN A 31 2.30 1.30 -23.67
CA ASN A 31 3.18 0.17 -23.35
C ASN A 31 2.93 -0.44 -21.97
N GLY A 32 1.85 -0.07 -21.28
CA GLY A 32 1.54 -0.58 -19.95
C GLY A 32 0.74 0.41 -19.11
N ILE A 33 0.60 0.06 -17.85
CA ILE A 33 -0.18 0.80 -16.87
C ILE A 33 0.77 1.35 -15.81
N VAL A 34 0.59 2.61 -15.43
CA VAL A 34 1.30 3.23 -14.32
C VAL A 34 0.32 3.53 -13.21
N ILE A 35 0.55 2.93 -12.05
CA ILE A 35 -0.21 3.17 -10.82
C ILE A 35 0.70 3.87 -9.83
N SER A 36 0.31 5.03 -9.34
CA SER A 36 1.06 5.76 -8.30
C SER A 36 0.29 5.75 -7.00
N LEU A 37 0.99 5.50 -5.90
CA LEU A 37 0.48 5.47 -4.55
C LEU A 37 1.18 6.56 -3.77
N ASP A 38 0.41 7.51 -3.27
CA ASP A 38 0.91 8.61 -2.45
C ASP A 38 0.69 8.30 -0.98
N PHE A 39 1.76 8.41 -0.20
CA PHE A 39 1.74 8.16 1.24
C PHE A 39 1.91 9.47 2.02
N SER A 40 1.40 9.50 3.25
CA SER A 40 1.60 10.64 4.15
C SER A 40 3.03 10.82 4.64
N ALA A 41 3.84 9.75 4.57
CA ALA A 41 5.24 9.74 4.92
C ALA A 41 5.97 8.61 4.15
N PRO A 42 7.31 8.64 4.10
CA PRO A 42 8.07 7.60 3.41
C PRO A 42 7.84 6.21 4.00
N ILE A 43 7.78 5.20 3.15
CA ILE A 43 7.75 3.78 3.55
C ILE A 43 8.97 3.04 3.02
N HIS A 44 9.45 2.05 3.75
CA HIS A 44 10.53 1.18 3.28
C HIS A 44 10.02 0.18 2.24
N GLU A 45 10.86 -0.14 1.26
CA GLU A 45 10.50 -1.05 0.16
C GLU A 45 10.09 -2.46 0.63
N ASN A 46 10.70 -2.94 1.72
CA ASN A 46 10.37 -4.24 2.32
C ASN A 46 8.96 -4.32 2.92
N ARG A 47 8.28 -3.17 3.07
CA ARG A 47 6.88 -3.08 3.51
C ARG A 47 5.89 -3.06 2.34
N ILE A 48 6.38 -3.14 1.10
CA ILE A 48 5.58 -3.14 -0.13
C ILE A 48 5.78 -4.48 -0.83
N ILE A 49 4.75 -5.31 -0.86
CA ILE A 49 4.80 -6.62 -1.50
C ILE A 49 3.75 -6.67 -2.60
N GLY A 50 4.20 -6.82 -3.84
CA GLY A 50 3.35 -7.04 -5.00
C GLY A 50 3.32 -8.51 -5.41
N TRP A 51 2.21 -8.96 -5.95
CA TRP A 51 2.11 -10.21 -6.69
C TRP A 51 0.93 -10.14 -7.67
N LYS A 52 0.92 -11.02 -8.67
CA LYS A 52 -0.14 -11.06 -9.68
C LYS A 52 -0.80 -12.44 -9.73
N SER A 53 -2.08 -12.49 -10.04
CA SER A 53 -2.74 -13.71 -10.48
C SER A 53 -2.57 -13.90 -11.99
N ASP A 54 -2.84 -15.10 -12.47
CA ASP A 54 -2.94 -15.38 -13.91
C ASP A 54 -4.22 -14.82 -14.54
N LYS A 55 -5.18 -14.35 -13.73
CA LYS A 55 -6.51 -13.88 -14.14
C LYS A 55 -6.63 -12.35 -14.17
N GLY A 56 -5.51 -11.63 -14.33
CA GLY A 56 -5.54 -10.18 -14.51
C GLY A 56 -5.65 -9.37 -13.22
N THR A 57 -5.42 -9.96 -12.06
CA THR A 57 -5.43 -9.21 -10.79
C THR A 57 -4.01 -8.96 -10.30
N PHE A 58 -3.67 -7.69 -10.05
CA PHE A 58 -2.48 -7.31 -9.31
C PHE A 58 -2.84 -7.06 -7.86
N TYR A 59 -2.14 -7.73 -6.95
CA TYR A 59 -2.31 -7.59 -5.51
C TYR A 59 -1.12 -6.84 -4.92
N LEU A 60 -1.41 -5.93 -3.99
CA LEU A 60 -0.41 -5.20 -3.23
C LEU A 60 -0.72 -5.29 -1.74
N SER A 61 0.28 -5.68 -0.95
CA SER A 61 0.23 -5.61 0.51
C SER A 61 1.16 -4.51 1.01
N LEU A 62 0.65 -3.68 1.91
CA LEU A 62 1.33 -2.54 2.50
C LEU A 62 1.35 -2.69 4.03
N SER A 63 2.46 -3.15 4.59
CA SER A 63 2.57 -3.40 6.04
C SER A 63 2.63 -2.11 6.83
N ASN A 64 1.93 -2.03 7.97
CA ASN A 64 1.82 -0.87 8.86
C ASN A 64 1.39 0.42 8.13
N VAL A 65 0.59 0.28 7.06
CA VAL A 65 -0.02 1.40 6.34
C VAL A 65 -1.52 1.38 6.61
N ALA A 66 -2.08 2.53 6.97
CA ALA A 66 -3.52 2.72 7.11
C ALA A 66 -4.11 3.33 5.84
N ARG A 67 -5.42 3.20 5.65
CA ARG A 67 -6.12 3.99 4.63
C ARG A 67 -6.30 5.43 5.13
N SER A 68 -6.09 6.44 4.28
CA SER A 68 -6.53 7.78 4.63
C SER A 68 -8.06 7.83 4.75
N LYS A 69 -8.55 8.61 5.73
CA LYS A 69 -9.98 8.88 5.89
C LYS A 69 -10.49 9.88 4.85
N ASP A 70 -9.58 10.63 4.25
CA ASP A 70 -9.90 11.51 3.13
C ASP A 70 -10.16 10.63 1.91
N LYS A 71 -11.23 10.95 1.17
CA LYS A 71 -11.65 10.16 0.00
C LYS A 71 -10.45 9.99 -0.95
N ILE A 72 -9.98 8.75 -1.11
CA ILE A 72 -9.18 8.37 -2.28
C ILE A 72 -9.97 8.82 -3.49
N SER A 73 -9.35 9.62 -4.36
CA SER A 73 -10.05 10.27 -5.47
C SER A 73 -10.85 9.23 -6.24
N ASP A 74 -12.12 9.54 -6.54
CA ASP A 74 -12.97 8.73 -7.43
C ASP A 74 -12.35 8.83 -8.84
N SER A 75 -11.29 8.07 -9.10
CA SER A 75 -10.62 8.05 -10.39
C SER A 75 -11.56 7.46 -11.41
N ILE A 76 -11.85 8.20 -12.48
CA ILE A 76 -12.54 7.66 -13.64
C ILE A 76 -11.66 6.51 -14.18
N PHE A 77 -12.12 5.27 -13.98
CA PHE A 77 -11.38 4.11 -14.43
C PHE A 77 -11.28 4.12 -15.96
N GLN A 78 -10.06 3.93 -16.45
CA GLN A 78 -9.79 3.75 -17.88
C GLN A 78 -9.41 2.28 -18.11
N GLU A 79 -9.91 1.69 -19.20
CA GLU A 79 -9.48 0.35 -19.59
C GLU A 79 -7.95 0.27 -19.67
N PRO A 80 -7.32 -0.81 -19.17
CA PRO A 80 -7.95 -2.09 -18.78
C PRO A 80 -8.38 -2.22 -17.31
N LEU A 81 -8.31 -1.17 -16.48
CA LEU A 81 -8.69 -1.26 -15.06
C LEU A 81 -10.20 -1.25 -14.89
N GLU A 82 -10.73 -2.31 -14.29
CA GLU A 82 -12.15 -2.46 -14.01
C GLU A 82 -12.47 -2.03 -12.57
N GLN A 83 -11.59 -2.34 -11.62
CA GLN A 83 -11.88 -2.14 -10.21
C GLN A 83 -10.60 -2.08 -9.36
N ILE A 84 -10.65 -1.26 -8.30
CA ILE A 84 -9.69 -1.32 -7.19
C ILE A 84 -10.44 -1.72 -5.92
N VAL A 85 -10.08 -2.86 -5.32
CA VAL A 85 -10.60 -3.30 -4.03
C VAL A 85 -9.57 -3.00 -2.94
N ILE A 86 -10.02 -2.47 -1.81
CA ILE A 86 -9.16 -2.06 -0.70
C ILE A 86 -9.66 -2.69 0.59
N ASN A 87 -8.81 -3.49 1.23
CA ASN A 87 -9.10 -4.20 2.47
C ASN A 87 -8.15 -3.74 3.58
N GLU A 88 -8.73 -3.35 4.71
CA GLU A 88 -7.99 -2.88 5.89
C GLU A 88 -7.87 -3.98 6.94
N PHE A 89 -6.65 -4.23 7.40
CA PHE A 89 -6.32 -5.12 8.51
C PHE A 89 -5.48 -4.33 9.54
N PRO A 90 -5.39 -4.79 10.81
CA PRO A 90 -4.72 -4.03 11.88
C PRO A 90 -3.29 -3.57 11.57
N GLU A 91 -2.52 -4.37 10.81
CA GLU A 91 -1.12 -4.08 10.46
C GLU A 91 -0.86 -4.14 8.95
N ASN A 92 -1.91 -4.15 8.12
CA ASN A 92 -1.76 -4.33 6.67
C ASN A 92 -2.90 -3.67 5.91
N LEU A 93 -2.57 -2.92 4.86
CA LEU A 93 -3.52 -2.49 3.85
C LEU A 93 -3.30 -3.34 2.59
N GLN A 94 -4.35 -4.01 2.13
CA GLN A 94 -4.32 -4.78 0.89
C GLN A 94 -5.09 -4.07 -0.21
N LEU A 95 -4.47 -3.94 -1.38
CA LEU A 95 -5.08 -3.44 -2.61
C LEU A 95 -5.15 -4.57 -3.64
N ALA A 96 -6.26 -4.68 -4.35
CA ALA A 96 -6.38 -5.53 -5.53
C ALA A 96 -6.84 -4.70 -6.72
N PHE A 97 -6.04 -4.69 -7.78
CA PHE A 97 -6.31 -4.01 -9.03
C PHE A 97 -6.78 -5.06 -10.04
N HIS A 98 -8.05 -5.02 -10.41
CA HIS A 98 -8.65 -5.94 -11.36
C HIS A 98 -8.55 -5.36 -12.76
N LEU A 99 -7.78 -6.03 -13.62
CA LEU A 99 -7.60 -5.67 -15.01
C LEU A 99 -8.34 -6.69 -15.90
N ASN A 100 -8.97 -6.21 -16.97
CA ASN A 100 -9.60 -7.06 -17.98
C ASN A 100 -8.60 -7.72 -18.96
N CYS A 101 -7.30 -7.67 -18.64
CA CYS A 101 -6.22 -8.18 -19.46
C CYS A 101 -5.23 -9.02 -18.63
N ARG A 102 -4.46 -9.86 -19.30
CA ARG A 102 -3.42 -10.67 -18.63
C ARG A 102 -2.23 -9.81 -18.25
N ILE A 103 -1.78 -9.93 -17.00
CA ILE A 103 -0.55 -9.29 -16.53
C ILE A 103 0.67 -10.15 -16.87
N GLN A 104 1.54 -9.65 -17.74
CA GLN A 104 2.77 -10.34 -18.14
C GLN A 104 3.86 -10.22 -17.08
N GLY A 105 4.04 -9.03 -16.53
CA GLY A 105 5.01 -8.74 -15.47
C GLY A 105 4.59 -7.50 -14.70
N TYR A 106 5.38 -7.14 -13.70
CA TYR A 106 5.21 -5.85 -13.02
C TYR A 106 6.55 -5.41 -12.43
N LYS A 107 6.65 -4.12 -12.13
CA LYS A 107 7.76 -3.53 -11.37
C LYS A 107 7.22 -2.56 -10.33
N ILE A 108 7.74 -2.63 -9.12
CA ILE A 108 7.47 -1.64 -8.07
C ILE A 108 8.72 -0.78 -7.91
N ILE A 109 8.55 0.53 -7.94
CA ILE A 109 9.59 1.52 -7.72
C ILE A 109 9.15 2.36 -6.53
N ASN A 110 9.88 2.27 -5.42
CA ASN A 110 9.61 3.05 -4.22
C ASN A 110 10.50 4.30 -4.19
N SER A 111 9.90 5.49 -4.17
CA SER A 111 10.60 6.76 -3.99
C SER A 111 10.42 7.25 -2.56
N TYR A 112 11.41 6.96 -1.72
CA TYR A 112 11.39 7.34 -0.32
C TYR A 112 11.28 8.86 -0.13
N SER A 113 12.03 9.65 -0.92
CA SER A 113 12.01 11.12 -0.82
C SER A 113 10.68 11.77 -1.22
N LEU A 114 9.90 11.10 -2.07
CA LEU A 114 8.60 11.60 -2.54
C LEU A 114 7.43 11.01 -1.74
N SER A 115 7.69 10.11 -0.78
CA SER A 115 6.65 9.31 -0.11
C SER A 115 5.69 8.66 -1.13
N ARG A 116 6.25 8.11 -2.21
CA ARG A 116 5.47 7.58 -3.34
C ARG A 116 5.98 6.24 -3.80
N ALA A 117 5.08 5.30 -4.08
CA ALA A 117 5.40 4.08 -4.82
C ALA A 117 4.74 4.10 -6.19
N THR A 118 5.48 3.65 -7.21
CA THR A 118 4.98 3.51 -8.58
C THR A 118 5.02 2.05 -8.98
N ILE A 119 3.88 1.54 -9.44
CA ILE A 119 3.73 0.20 -10.00
C ILE A 119 3.60 0.36 -11.52
N ILE A 120 4.42 -0.39 -12.25
CA ILE A 120 4.35 -0.50 -13.70
C ILE A 120 3.91 -1.92 -14.02
N ILE A 121 2.80 -2.05 -14.74
CA ILE A 121 2.19 -3.32 -15.16
C ILE A 121 2.22 -3.41 -16.69
#